data_AF-A0A6I4TVQ7-F1
#
_entry.id   AF-A0A6I4TVQ7-F1
#
_cell.length_a   1.000
_cell.length_b   1.000
_cell.length_c   1.000
_cell.angle_alpha   90.00
_cell.angle_beta   90.00
_cell.angle_gamma   90.00
#
_symmetry.space_group_name_H-M   'P 1'
#
loop_
_entity.id
_entity.type
_entity.pdbx_description
1 polymer ?
#
loop_
_entity_poly.entity_id
_entity_poly.type
_entity_poly.pdbx_seq_one_letter_code
_entity_poly.pdbx_strand_id
1 'polypeptide(L)'
;MNIRFAKINWLACMIRTGDAKSKRRRCSMLMALIAVLTQGAVEPPRTINGIELGAAERFATPGPATVCMSEMVIALREGETAFLAYSGIHSGRIRLVRKDGRFAEFAVGDAWRDARRAGQGPVFRKASMRIYLTTDGQDIRYQLHDVPRTEWSDGSARPLISISGSALVGNAADDDLLQRISFDWDHTVTCDRSYNYGWSVIMGYDPIDAGPSETSGTDAIPAAENDTP
;
A
#
# COMPACT_ATOMS: atom_id res chain seq x y z
N MET A 1 22.88 9.84 -28.98
CA MET A 1 23.18 8.51 -28.40
C MET A 1 22.16 7.52 -28.96
N ASN A 2 22.57 6.68 -29.92
CA ASN A 2 21.68 5.84 -30.72
C ASN A 2 21.50 4.46 -30.06
N ILE A 3 20.29 4.14 -29.61
CA ILE A 3 19.97 2.80 -29.09
C ILE A 3 19.40 1.98 -30.26
N ARG A 4 20.18 0.98 -30.68
CA ARG A 4 19.78 -0.01 -31.70
C ARG A 4 18.79 -0.99 -31.08
N PHE A 5 17.61 -1.11 -31.70
CA PHE A 5 16.65 -2.17 -31.40
C PHE A 5 17.22 -3.53 -31.83
N ALA A 6 17.36 -4.45 -30.88
CA ALA A 6 17.66 -5.84 -31.15
C ALA A 6 16.43 -6.51 -31.79
N LYS A 7 16.57 -6.95 -33.04
CA LYS A 7 15.64 -7.88 -33.70
C LYS A 7 15.76 -9.24 -33.03
N ILE A 8 14.75 -9.61 -32.24
CA ILE A 8 14.62 -10.95 -31.69
C ILE A 8 13.85 -11.81 -32.71
N ASN A 9 14.61 -12.57 -33.49
CA ASN A 9 14.12 -13.68 -34.33
C ASN A 9 13.94 -14.91 -33.42
N TRP A 10 12.70 -15.31 -33.14
CA TRP A 10 12.41 -16.67 -32.69
C TRP A 10 11.30 -17.27 -33.54
N LEU A 11 11.74 -17.98 -34.58
CA LEU A 11 10.94 -18.82 -35.45
C LEU A 11 11.61 -20.19 -35.46
N ALA A 12 11.32 -21.02 -34.47
CA ALA A 12 11.73 -22.43 -34.44
C ALA A 12 10.88 -23.24 -33.45
N CYS A 13 9.63 -23.50 -33.81
CA CYS A 13 8.91 -24.67 -33.27
C CYS A 13 8.06 -25.30 -34.38
N MET A 14 8.72 -25.71 -35.46
CA MET A 14 8.13 -26.58 -36.49
C MET A 14 9.18 -27.59 -36.95
N ILE A 15 9.35 -28.69 -36.22
CA ILE A 15 9.90 -29.93 -36.79
C ILE A 15 9.12 -31.15 -36.24
N ARG A 16 8.35 -31.75 -37.17
CA ARG A 16 8.12 -33.20 -37.39
C ARG A 16 8.37 -34.17 -36.22
N THR A 17 7.28 -34.80 -35.75
CA THR A 17 6.96 -36.24 -35.90
C THR A 17 5.74 -36.57 -35.03
N GLY A 18 4.95 -37.53 -35.49
CA GLY A 18 3.56 -37.74 -35.16
C GLY A 18 3.30 -38.18 -33.72
N ASP A 19 2.39 -37.47 -33.06
CA ASP A 19 1.34 -38.02 -32.19
C ASP A 19 0.43 -36.86 -31.77
N ALA A 20 -0.80 -36.82 -32.30
CA ALA A 20 -1.64 -35.63 -32.31
C ALA A 20 -2.37 -35.35 -30.98
N LYS A 21 -2.36 -36.28 -30.01
CA LYS A 21 -3.10 -36.12 -28.74
C LYS A 21 -2.26 -35.63 -27.55
N SER A 22 -0.93 -35.78 -27.61
CA SER A 22 -0.03 -35.46 -26.49
C SER A 22 0.48 -33.99 -26.49
N LYS A 23 0.56 -33.35 -27.66
CA LYS A 23 1.21 -32.02 -27.82
C LYS A 23 0.38 -30.81 -27.35
N ARG A 24 -0.95 -30.92 -27.19
CA ARG A 24 -1.79 -29.78 -26.74
C ARG A 24 -1.54 -29.37 -25.28
N ARG A 25 -1.09 -30.28 -24.40
CA ARG A 25 -0.89 -29.96 -22.97
C ARG A 25 0.39 -29.16 -22.70
N ARG A 26 1.44 -29.32 -23.52
CA ARG A 26 2.75 -28.70 -23.26
C ARG A 26 2.87 -27.25 -23.76
N CYS A 27 2.15 -26.87 -24.82
CA CYS A 27 2.11 -25.47 -25.26
C CYS A 27 1.25 -24.57 -24.36
N SER A 28 0.25 -25.09 -23.66
CA SER A 28 -0.56 -24.29 -22.75
C SER A 28 0.17 -23.89 -21.46
N MET A 29 1.14 -24.69 -20.98
CA MET A 29 1.92 -24.35 -19.79
C MET A 29 2.92 -23.22 -20.02
N LEU A 30 3.50 -23.12 -21.23
CA LEU A 30 4.50 -22.09 -21.52
C LEU A 30 3.91 -20.68 -21.67
N MET A 31 2.64 -20.58 -22.10
CA MET A 31 1.93 -19.28 -22.20
C MET A 31 1.46 -18.74 -20.85
N ALA A 32 1.19 -19.60 -19.87
CA ALA A 32 0.81 -19.17 -18.53
C ALA A 32 1.98 -18.49 -17.78
N LEU A 33 3.23 -18.89 -18.06
CA LEU A 33 4.41 -18.31 -17.41
C LEU A 33 4.80 -16.94 -17.97
N ILE A 34 4.51 -16.67 -19.25
CA ILE A 34 4.83 -15.39 -19.89
C ILE A 34 3.79 -14.31 -19.56
N ALA A 35 2.52 -14.68 -19.35
CA ALA A 35 1.47 -13.73 -18.97
C ALA A 35 1.66 -13.14 -17.55
N VAL A 36 2.40 -13.82 -16.68
CA VAL A 36 2.75 -13.31 -15.34
C VAL A 36 3.83 -12.22 -15.43
N LEU A 37 4.69 -12.24 -16.46
CA LEU A 37 5.80 -11.30 -16.61
C LEU A 37 5.44 -9.99 -17.34
N THR A 38 4.24 -9.88 -17.91
CA THR A 38 3.71 -8.64 -18.49
C THR A 38 2.83 -7.84 -17.52
N GLN A 39 2.66 -8.31 -16.28
CA GLN A 39 2.10 -7.50 -15.21
C GLN A 39 3.19 -6.51 -14.81
N GLY A 40 2.95 -5.22 -15.07
CA GLY A 40 3.94 -4.15 -14.97
C GLY A 40 4.80 -4.29 -13.71
N ALA A 41 6.13 -4.37 -13.91
CA ALA A 41 7.08 -4.46 -12.82
C ALA A 41 6.75 -3.39 -11.77
N VAL A 42 6.58 -3.81 -10.52
CA VAL A 42 6.32 -2.87 -9.43
C VAL A 42 7.52 -1.95 -9.34
N GLU A 43 7.29 -0.64 -9.47
CA GLU A 43 8.36 0.34 -9.42
C GLU A 43 9.09 0.27 -8.06
N PRO A 44 10.42 0.41 -8.05
CA PRO A 44 11.20 0.53 -6.82
C PRO A 44 10.65 1.64 -5.91
N PRO A 45 10.59 1.44 -4.58
CA PRO A 45 10.24 2.51 -3.66
C PRO A 45 11.22 3.67 -3.75
N ARG A 46 10.69 4.89 -3.62
CA ARG A 46 11.47 6.13 -3.72
C ARG A 46 11.29 7.05 -2.52
N THR A 47 12.26 7.92 -2.29
CA THR A 47 12.16 9.04 -1.34
C THR A 47 11.65 10.32 -2.02
N ILE A 48 11.47 11.38 -1.23
CA ILE A 48 11.09 12.72 -1.70
C ILE A 48 12.03 13.27 -2.80
N ASN A 49 13.32 12.89 -2.77
CA ASN A 49 14.33 13.34 -3.75
C ASN A 49 14.43 12.39 -4.97
N GLY A 50 13.50 11.44 -5.10
CA GLY A 50 13.51 10.43 -6.17
C GLY A 50 14.59 9.36 -6.01
N ILE A 51 15.25 9.29 -4.86
CA ILE A 51 16.27 8.27 -4.57
C ILE A 51 15.57 6.92 -4.41
N GLU A 52 16.00 5.93 -5.17
CA GLU A 52 15.50 4.56 -5.05
C GLU A 52 16.04 3.91 -3.76
N LEU A 53 15.13 3.35 -2.96
CA LEU A 53 15.43 2.73 -1.68
C LEU A 53 15.91 1.27 -1.80
N GLY A 54 15.77 0.69 -3.00
CA GLY A 54 16.11 -0.69 -3.33
C GLY A 54 15.06 -1.33 -4.23
N ALA A 55 15.27 -2.60 -4.55
CA ALA A 55 14.32 -3.37 -5.35
C ALA A 55 12.98 -3.54 -4.60
N ALA A 56 11.85 -3.48 -5.33
CA ALA A 56 10.52 -3.56 -4.74
C ALA A 56 10.31 -4.85 -3.94
N GLU A 57 10.93 -5.96 -4.37
CA GLU A 57 10.84 -7.27 -3.75
C GLU A 57 11.36 -7.28 -2.31
N ARG A 58 12.33 -6.42 -1.97
CA ARG A 58 12.85 -6.28 -0.60
C ARG A 58 11.79 -5.72 0.37
N PHE A 59 10.87 -4.94 -0.18
CA PHE A 59 9.79 -4.29 0.54
C PHE A 59 8.43 -4.93 0.22
N ALA A 60 8.43 -6.18 -0.26
CA ALA A 60 7.22 -6.92 -0.54
C ALA A 60 6.77 -7.72 0.69
N THR A 61 5.49 -7.63 1.02
CA THR A 61 4.84 -8.44 2.06
C THR A 61 3.67 -9.20 1.43
N PRO A 62 3.81 -10.51 1.16
CA PRO A 62 2.72 -11.32 0.63
C PRO A 62 1.67 -11.60 1.71
N GLY A 63 0.40 -11.58 1.34
CA GLY A 63 -0.70 -11.94 2.23
C GLY A 63 -0.92 -13.46 2.34
N PRO A 64 -1.63 -13.94 3.39
CA PRO A 64 -2.29 -13.15 4.43
C PRO A 64 -1.29 -12.54 5.42
N ALA A 65 -1.41 -11.23 5.67
CA ALA A 65 -0.52 -10.47 6.55
C ALA A 65 -1.15 -9.13 6.92
N THR A 66 -0.63 -8.47 7.95
CA THR A 66 -0.98 -7.12 8.36
C THR A 66 0.21 -6.20 8.13
N VAL A 67 0.00 -5.12 7.37
CA VAL A 67 1.05 -4.14 7.08
C VAL A 67 0.67 -2.78 7.65
N CYS A 68 1.62 -2.15 8.32
CA CYS A 68 1.41 -0.88 9.00
C CYS A 68 2.35 0.21 8.48
N MET A 69 1.86 1.44 8.56
CA MET A 69 2.65 2.64 8.30
C MET A 69 2.05 3.82 9.07
N SER A 70 2.80 4.35 10.04
CA SER A 70 2.23 5.26 11.06
C SER A 70 1.03 4.57 11.74
N GLU A 71 -0.10 5.26 11.86
CA GLU A 71 -1.33 4.72 12.45
C GLU A 71 -2.17 3.93 11.43
N MET A 72 -1.79 3.92 10.15
CA MET A 72 -2.51 3.19 9.12
C MET A 72 -2.20 1.69 9.20
N VAL A 73 -3.24 0.88 9.29
CA VAL A 73 -3.19 -0.58 9.26
C VAL A 73 -3.91 -1.10 8.01
N ILE A 74 -3.28 -2.03 7.28
CA ILE A 74 -3.83 -2.67 6.08
C ILE A 74 -3.79 -4.20 6.25
N ALA A 75 -4.96 -4.83 6.25
CA ALA A 75 -5.08 -6.29 6.23
C ALA A 75 -4.99 -6.84 4.80
N LEU A 76 -3.99 -7.67 4.53
CA LEU A 76 -3.76 -8.34 3.24
C LEU A 76 -4.43 -9.70 3.21
N ARG A 77 -4.99 -10.06 2.06
CA ARG A 77 -5.56 -11.39 1.82
C ARG A 77 -4.58 -12.30 1.09
N GLU A 78 -4.91 -13.58 1.09
CA GLU A 78 -4.21 -14.57 0.30
C GLU A 78 -4.15 -14.16 -1.19
N GLY A 79 -2.96 -14.23 -1.77
CA GLY A 79 -2.71 -13.86 -3.16
C GLY A 79 -2.57 -12.36 -3.42
N GLU A 80 -2.53 -11.54 -2.37
CA GLU A 80 -2.20 -10.12 -2.45
C GLU A 80 -0.76 -9.86 -1.99
N THR A 81 -0.21 -8.72 -2.39
CA THR A 81 1.13 -8.31 -1.94
C THR A 81 1.16 -6.80 -1.73
N ALA A 82 1.60 -6.37 -0.56
CA ALA A 82 1.88 -4.97 -0.28
C ALA A 82 3.35 -4.66 -0.59
N PHE A 83 3.60 -3.46 -1.09
CA PHE A 83 4.91 -2.92 -1.36
C PHE A 83 5.02 -1.54 -0.71
N LEU A 84 6.18 -1.22 -0.14
CA LEU A 84 6.52 0.19 0.04
C LEU A 84 6.61 0.83 -1.35
N ALA A 85 5.84 1.88 -1.59
CA ALA A 85 5.90 2.65 -2.83
C ALA A 85 6.66 3.96 -2.63
N TYR A 86 6.54 4.58 -1.45
CA TYR A 86 7.17 5.85 -1.15
C TYR A 86 7.38 6.04 0.36
N SER A 87 8.53 6.59 0.75
CA SER A 87 8.80 7.06 2.12
C SER A 87 9.37 8.47 2.06
N GLY A 88 8.59 9.45 2.53
CA GLY A 88 8.94 10.86 2.52
C GLY A 88 8.96 11.49 3.91
N ILE A 89 9.03 12.81 3.97
CA ILE A 89 9.08 13.56 5.23
C ILE A 89 7.67 13.75 5.83
N HIS A 90 6.68 14.05 5.00
CA HIS A 90 5.30 14.36 5.43
C HIS A 90 4.29 13.26 5.08
N SER A 91 4.72 12.26 4.32
CA SER A 91 3.85 11.17 3.92
C SER A 91 4.63 9.91 3.58
N GLY A 92 3.93 8.78 3.68
CA GLY A 92 4.37 7.49 3.19
C GLY A 92 3.29 6.88 2.29
N ARG A 93 3.68 5.89 1.49
CA ARG A 93 2.76 5.19 0.59
C ARG A 93 3.03 3.70 0.54
N ILE A 94 1.96 2.92 0.71
CA ILE A 94 1.94 1.49 0.46
C ILE A 94 1.14 1.22 -0.81
N ARG A 95 1.66 0.40 -1.71
CA ARG A 95 0.94 -0.13 -2.87
C ARG A 95 0.53 -1.57 -2.61
N LEU A 96 -0.75 -1.86 -2.65
CA LEU A 96 -1.32 -3.20 -2.62
C LEU A 96 -1.60 -3.67 -4.04
N VAL A 97 -0.99 -4.78 -4.44
CA VAL A 97 -1.29 -5.47 -5.70
C VAL A 97 -2.19 -6.67 -5.39
N ARG A 98 -3.30 -6.76 -6.11
CA ARG A 98 -4.27 -7.85 -6.01
C ARG A 98 -3.86 -9.02 -6.90
N LYS A 99 -4.46 -10.18 -6.66
CA LYS A 99 -4.26 -11.40 -7.48
C LYS A 99 -4.56 -11.20 -8.98
N ASP A 100 -5.43 -10.26 -9.32
CA ASP A 100 -5.77 -9.92 -10.70
C ASP A 100 -4.82 -8.89 -11.35
N GLY A 101 -3.77 -8.48 -10.63
CA GLY A 101 -2.78 -7.51 -11.06
C GLY A 101 -3.21 -6.04 -10.92
N ARG A 102 -4.46 -5.76 -10.55
CA ARG A 102 -4.89 -4.38 -10.23
C ARG A 102 -4.31 -3.95 -8.89
N PHE A 103 -4.17 -2.65 -8.68
CA PHE A 103 -3.54 -2.12 -7.47
C PHE A 103 -4.32 -0.99 -6.82
N ALA A 104 -4.15 -0.84 -5.51
CA ALA A 104 -4.54 0.32 -4.74
C ALA A 104 -3.31 0.88 -4.02
N GLU A 105 -3.12 2.18 -4.07
CA GLU A 105 -2.11 2.91 -3.31
C GLU A 105 -2.78 3.60 -2.12
N PHE A 106 -2.23 3.37 -0.94
CA PHE A 106 -2.63 3.98 0.31
C PHE A 106 -1.54 4.96 0.72
N ALA A 107 -1.84 6.25 0.63
CA ALA A 107 -0.93 7.32 1.01
C ALA A 107 -1.40 7.93 2.33
N VAL A 108 -0.58 7.81 3.37
CA VAL A 108 -0.84 8.35 4.71
C VAL A 108 0.03 9.60 4.94
N GLY A 109 -0.51 10.62 5.60
CA GLY A 109 0.21 11.85 5.91
C GLY A 109 -0.69 13.00 6.33
N ASP A 110 -0.07 14.12 6.69
CA ASP A 110 -0.73 15.35 7.17
C ASP A 110 -0.93 16.42 6.07
N ALA A 111 -0.36 16.19 4.89
CA ALA A 111 -0.29 17.16 3.80
C ALA A 111 -1.49 17.16 2.83
N TRP A 112 -2.55 16.39 3.12
CA TRP A 112 -3.66 16.26 2.17
C TRP A 112 -4.59 17.47 2.22
N ARG A 113 -4.83 18.08 1.05
CA ARG A 113 -5.94 19.01 0.88
C ARG A 113 -7.26 18.24 1.00
N ASP A 114 -8.19 18.79 1.77
CA ASP A 114 -9.58 18.32 1.76
C ASP A 114 -10.18 18.52 0.37
N ALA A 115 -10.45 17.42 -0.32
CA ALA A 115 -10.97 17.42 -1.68
C ALA A 115 -12.49 17.19 -1.73
N ARG A 116 -13.16 17.19 -0.57
CA ARG A 116 -14.62 17.09 -0.51
C ARG A 116 -15.28 18.30 -1.15
N ARG A 117 -16.38 18.06 -1.85
CA ARG A 117 -17.27 19.13 -2.32
C ARG A 117 -18.10 19.64 -1.14
N ALA A 118 -18.51 20.91 -1.19
CA ALA A 118 -19.38 21.48 -0.16
C ALA A 118 -20.69 20.66 -0.06
N GLY A 119 -21.06 20.25 1.16
CA GLY A 119 -22.24 19.43 1.43
C GLY A 119 -22.08 17.94 1.08
N GLN A 120 -20.90 17.50 0.63
CA GLN A 120 -20.67 16.09 0.32
C GLN A 120 -20.75 15.21 1.58
N GLY A 121 -21.62 14.20 1.53
CA GLY A 121 -21.70 13.14 2.54
C GLY A 121 -20.63 12.05 2.34
N PRO A 122 -20.27 11.31 3.41
CA PRO A 122 -19.39 10.15 3.27
C PRO A 122 -20.10 9.03 2.49
N VAL A 123 -19.36 8.36 1.61
CA VAL A 123 -19.85 7.17 0.89
C VAL A 123 -19.74 5.91 1.74
N PHE A 124 -18.88 5.92 2.76
CA PHE A 124 -18.73 4.83 3.71
C PHE A 124 -18.39 5.35 5.11
N ARG A 125 -18.84 4.63 6.14
CA ARG A 125 -18.60 4.94 7.55
C ARG A 125 -18.17 3.67 8.28
N LYS A 126 -17.06 3.74 9.01
CA LYS A 126 -16.55 2.63 9.81
C LYS A 126 -15.92 3.16 11.09
N ALA A 127 -16.47 2.79 12.23
CA ALA A 127 -16.09 3.35 13.54
C ALA A 127 -16.05 4.89 13.49
N SER A 128 -14.92 5.52 13.83
CA SER A 128 -14.70 6.96 13.75
C SER A 128 -14.41 7.47 12.32
N MET A 129 -14.11 6.57 11.37
CA MET A 129 -13.70 6.92 10.02
C MET A 129 -14.87 7.26 9.11
N ARG A 130 -14.68 8.33 8.33
CA ARG A 130 -15.58 8.78 7.27
C ARG A 130 -14.83 8.77 5.96
N ILE A 131 -15.33 8.01 5.00
CA ILE A 131 -14.69 7.85 3.69
C ILE A 131 -15.47 8.64 2.66
N TYR A 132 -14.76 9.48 1.91
CA TYR A 132 -15.33 10.32 0.87
C TYR A 132 -14.75 9.92 -0.48
N LEU A 133 -15.63 9.74 -1.46
CA LEU A 133 -15.25 9.51 -2.84
C LEU A 133 -14.98 10.86 -3.53
N THR A 134 -13.83 10.98 -4.15
CA THR A 134 -13.44 12.12 -4.99
C THR A 134 -13.20 11.62 -6.39
N THR A 135 -13.74 12.34 -7.38
CA THR A 135 -13.55 12.03 -8.79
C THR A 135 -13.03 13.27 -9.50
N ASP A 136 -11.92 13.11 -10.22
CA ASP A 136 -11.37 14.11 -11.13
C ASP A 136 -11.23 13.49 -12.52
N GLY A 137 -12.17 13.79 -13.41
CA GLY A 137 -12.31 13.08 -14.67
C GLY A 137 -12.56 11.57 -14.46
N GLN A 138 -11.61 10.74 -14.89
CA GLN A 138 -11.66 9.28 -14.74
C GLN A 138 -10.91 8.79 -13.50
N ASP A 139 -10.24 9.68 -12.77
CA ASP A 139 -9.46 9.29 -11.59
C ASP A 139 -10.36 9.15 -10.37
N ILE A 140 -10.47 7.90 -9.91
CA ILE A 140 -11.17 7.54 -8.67
C ILE A 140 -10.19 7.63 -7.50
N ARG A 141 -10.56 8.40 -6.49
CA ARG A 141 -9.81 8.52 -5.24
C ARG A 141 -10.73 8.54 -4.05
N TYR A 142 -10.36 7.82 -2.99
CA TYR A 142 -11.00 7.94 -1.69
C TYR A 142 -10.13 8.77 -0.75
N GLN A 143 -10.76 9.58 0.09
CA GLN A 143 -10.14 10.23 1.24
C GLN A 143 -10.79 9.71 2.51
N LEU A 144 -9.98 9.13 3.38
CA LEU A 144 -10.38 8.71 4.71
C LEU A 144 -10.09 9.88 5.64
N HIS A 145 -11.16 10.39 6.23
CA HIS A 145 -11.08 11.34 7.31
C HIS A 145 -11.31 10.56 8.60
N ASP A 146 -10.43 10.76 9.57
CA ASP A 146 -10.73 10.35 10.92
C ASP A 146 -11.26 11.55 11.71
N VAL A 147 -11.96 11.24 12.80
CA VAL A 147 -12.42 12.23 13.78
C VAL A 147 -11.78 11.89 15.12
N PRO A 148 -10.44 11.93 15.25
CA PRO A 148 -9.85 11.78 16.55
C PRO A 148 -10.15 13.05 17.34
N ARG A 149 -10.72 12.87 18.55
CA ARG A 149 -10.66 13.86 19.62
C ARG A 149 -9.29 13.73 20.28
N THR A 150 -8.22 14.05 19.57
CA THR A 150 -6.90 14.25 20.19
C THR A 150 -6.82 15.67 20.73
N GLU A 151 -5.96 15.93 21.71
CA GLU A 151 -5.69 17.29 22.22
C GLU A 151 -5.16 18.24 21.13
N TRP A 152 -4.60 17.69 20.05
CA TRP A 152 -4.09 18.40 18.87
C TRP A 152 -5.10 18.56 17.72
N SER A 153 -6.33 18.05 17.90
CA SER A 153 -7.41 18.13 16.92
C SER A 153 -8.53 18.98 17.51
N ASP A 154 -8.93 20.04 16.79
CA ASP A 154 -10.10 20.87 17.13
C ASP A 154 -11.45 20.12 16.93
N GLY A 155 -11.39 18.80 16.74
CA GLY A 155 -12.53 17.95 16.39
C GLY A 155 -12.94 18.05 14.93
N SER A 156 -12.22 18.80 14.09
CA SER A 156 -12.46 18.83 12.66
C SER A 156 -11.90 17.57 11.98
N ALA A 157 -12.72 16.96 11.12
CA ALA A 157 -12.33 15.75 10.41
C ALA A 157 -11.32 16.07 9.31
N ARG A 158 -10.04 15.75 9.52
CA ARG A 158 -8.96 16.00 8.55
C ARG A 158 -8.72 14.76 7.67
N PRO A 159 -8.39 14.93 6.38
CA PRO A 159 -8.00 13.82 5.53
C PRO A 159 -6.65 13.25 6.00
N LEU A 160 -6.59 11.96 6.31
CA LEU A 160 -5.38 11.28 6.79
C LEU A 160 -4.81 10.31 5.75
N ILE A 161 -5.70 9.57 5.08
CA ILE A 161 -5.32 8.60 4.07
C ILE A 161 -5.99 8.97 2.74
N SER A 162 -5.20 9.00 1.68
CA SER A 162 -5.69 9.03 0.31
C SER A 162 -5.47 7.68 -0.35
N ILE A 163 -6.53 7.17 -0.99
CA ILE A 163 -6.50 5.88 -1.69
C ILE A 163 -6.78 6.10 -3.16
N SER A 164 -5.94 5.55 -4.03
CA SER A 164 -6.12 5.64 -5.49
C SER A 164 -5.61 4.38 -6.17
N GLY A 165 -5.94 4.17 -7.45
CA GLY A 165 -5.37 3.08 -8.25
C GLY A 165 -6.40 2.29 -9.04
N SER A 166 -5.91 1.42 -9.91
CA SER A 166 -6.72 0.63 -10.86
C SER A 166 -7.65 -0.40 -10.21
N ALA A 167 -7.45 -0.73 -8.93
CA ALA A 167 -8.33 -1.63 -8.20
C ALA A 167 -9.66 -0.98 -7.80
N LEU A 168 -9.75 0.35 -7.84
CA LEU A 168 -10.93 1.13 -7.46
C LEU A 168 -11.86 1.35 -8.65
N VAL A 169 -13.16 1.30 -8.39
CA VAL A 169 -14.23 1.51 -9.39
C VAL A 169 -15.11 2.72 -9.04
N GLY A 170 -15.07 3.20 -7.79
CA GLY A 170 -15.86 4.35 -7.33
C GLY A 170 -17.27 3.99 -6.88
N ASN A 171 -17.53 2.73 -6.53
CA ASN A 171 -18.85 2.25 -6.13
C ASN A 171 -18.78 1.19 -5.01
N ALA A 172 -19.90 0.54 -4.70
CA ALA A 172 -19.99 -0.44 -3.61
C ALA A 172 -19.05 -1.65 -3.77
N ALA A 173 -18.54 -1.94 -4.97
CA ALA A 173 -17.54 -3.00 -5.17
C ALA A 173 -16.21 -2.73 -4.46
N ASP A 174 -15.92 -1.48 -4.12
CA ASP A 174 -14.69 -1.09 -3.41
C ASP A 174 -14.79 -1.28 -1.89
N ASP A 175 -16.00 -1.54 -1.36
CA ASP A 175 -16.26 -1.72 0.07
C ASP A 175 -15.34 -2.76 0.70
N ASP A 176 -15.16 -3.89 0.00
CA ASP A 176 -14.29 -4.97 0.42
C ASP A 176 -12.82 -4.56 0.60
N LEU A 177 -12.32 -3.60 -0.19
CA LEU A 177 -10.98 -3.06 -0.07
C LEU A 177 -10.91 -2.00 1.03
N LEU A 178 -11.90 -1.12 1.10
CA LEU A 178 -11.99 -0.05 2.10
C LEU A 178 -12.14 -0.60 3.53
N GLN A 179 -12.82 -1.73 3.70
CA GLN A 179 -12.98 -2.39 5.00
C GLN A 179 -11.68 -2.94 5.58
N ARG A 180 -10.63 -3.12 4.79
CA ARG A 180 -9.35 -3.69 5.25
C ARG A 180 -8.44 -2.68 5.91
N ILE A 181 -8.84 -1.41 5.88
CA ILE A 181 -8.05 -0.30 6.41
C ILE A 181 -8.64 0.09 7.77
N SER A 182 -7.75 0.35 8.71
CA SER A 182 -8.08 0.88 10.03
C SER A 182 -7.00 1.84 10.52
N PHE A 183 -7.31 2.58 11.57
CA PHE A 183 -6.34 3.34 12.35
C PHE A 183 -6.04 2.60 13.66
N ASP A 184 -4.76 2.57 14.04
CA ASP A 184 -4.29 2.08 15.33
C ASP A 184 -3.47 3.16 16.04
N TRP A 185 -4.19 4.10 16.66
CA TRP A 185 -3.61 5.25 17.36
C TRP A 185 -2.84 4.86 18.63
N ASP A 186 -3.26 3.76 19.27
CA ASP A 186 -2.67 3.28 20.52
C ASP A 186 -1.56 2.26 20.28
N HIS A 187 -1.18 2.01 19.01
CA HIS A 187 -0.17 1.04 18.59
C HIS A 187 -0.37 -0.36 19.18
N THR A 188 -1.63 -0.80 19.25
CA THR A 188 -2.05 -2.07 19.84
C THR A 188 -2.06 -3.23 18.84
N VAL A 189 -2.05 -2.93 17.54
CA VAL A 189 -2.07 -3.92 16.47
C VAL A 189 -0.67 -4.43 16.19
N THR A 190 -0.51 -5.75 16.21
CA THR A 190 0.70 -6.41 15.73
C THR A 190 0.68 -6.51 14.21
N CYS A 191 1.70 -5.94 13.58
CA CYS A 191 1.91 -5.92 12.14
C CYS A 191 3.01 -6.93 11.78
N ASP A 192 2.77 -7.73 10.73
CA ASP A 192 3.78 -8.62 10.15
C ASP A 192 4.91 -7.81 9.48
N ARG A 193 4.59 -6.59 9.02
CA ARG A 193 5.55 -5.63 8.50
C ARG A 193 5.14 -4.20 8.80
N SER A 194 6.07 -3.40 9.30
CA SER A 194 5.87 -1.98 9.55
C SER A 194 6.86 -1.13 8.76
N TYR A 195 6.36 -0.07 8.13
CA TYR A 195 7.17 0.91 7.44
C TYR A 195 7.09 2.27 8.11
N ASN A 196 8.22 2.95 8.17
CA ASN A 196 8.32 4.30 8.67
C ASN A 196 8.48 5.31 7.52
N TYR A 197 7.98 6.52 7.77
CA TYR A 197 8.30 7.71 7.01
C TYR A 197 8.48 8.87 8.01
N GLY A 198 9.10 9.96 7.59
CA GLY A 198 9.35 11.12 8.45
C GLY A 198 10.78 11.61 8.41
N TRP A 199 11.03 12.70 9.13
CA TRP A 199 12.38 13.26 9.28
C TRP A 199 13.37 12.25 9.85
N SER A 200 12.96 11.46 10.84
CA SER A 200 13.84 10.46 11.46
C SER A 200 14.32 9.40 10.46
N VAL A 201 13.45 8.96 9.56
CA VAL A 201 13.79 8.02 8.50
C VAL A 201 14.74 8.63 7.48
N ILE A 202 14.46 9.85 7.02
CA ILE A 202 15.29 10.54 6.02
C ILE A 202 16.68 10.91 6.56
N MET A 203 16.77 11.23 7.86
CA MET A 203 18.03 11.52 8.55
C MET A 203 18.77 10.25 9.00
N GLY A 204 18.16 9.07 8.84
CA GLY A 204 18.75 7.78 9.20
C GLY A 204 18.73 7.45 10.69
N TYR A 205 17.92 8.16 11.49
CA TYR A 205 17.71 7.85 12.91
C TYR A 205 16.81 6.61 13.09
N ASP A 206 15.79 6.49 12.25
CA ASP A 206 14.88 5.34 12.25
C ASP A 206 15.03 4.53 10.95
N PRO A 207 14.88 3.20 11.00
CA PRO A 207 14.85 2.39 9.79
C PRO A 207 13.56 2.64 9.00
N ILE A 208 13.65 2.61 7.66
CA ILE A 208 12.48 2.65 6.76
C ILE A 208 11.57 1.44 7.00
N ASP A 209 12.18 0.30 7.31
CA ASP A 209 11.53 -0.97 7.55
C ASP A 209 11.81 -1.38 8.99
N ALA A 210 10.79 -1.27 9.84
CA ALA A 210 10.89 -1.61 11.25
C ALA A 210 10.78 -3.12 11.50
N GLY A 211 10.53 -3.93 10.45
CA GLY A 211 10.26 -5.35 10.59
C GLY A 211 8.86 -5.60 11.18
N PRO A 212 8.62 -6.78 11.76
CA PRO A 212 7.38 -7.03 12.51
C PRO A 212 7.33 -6.12 13.73
N SER A 213 6.17 -5.51 14.02
CA SER A 213 6.04 -4.72 15.24
C SER A 213 5.99 -5.67 16.43
N GLU A 214 6.94 -5.54 17.36
CA GLU A 214 6.71 -6.09 18.70
C GLU A 214 5.60 -5.25 19.32
N THR A 215 4.58 -5.90 19.90
CA THR A 215 3.63 -5.17 20.76
C THR A 215 4.48 -4.47 21.80
N SER A 216 4.43 -3.14 21.87
CA SER A 216 5.03 -2.43 22.98
C SER A 216 4.24 -2.85 24.21
N GLY A 217 4.67 -3.95 24.84
CA GLY A 217 4.36 -4.25 26.21
C GLY A 217 4.68 -2.97 26.94
N THR A 218 3.67 -2.41 27.58
CA THR A 218 3.80 -1.18 28.33
C THR A 218 4.84 -1.45 29.41
N ASP A 219 6.11 -1.16 29.12
CA ASP A 219 7.10 -0.92 30.15
C ASP A 219 6.57 0.31 30.87
N ALA A 220 5.78 0.04 31.92
CA ALA A 220 5.27 1.05 32.80
C ALA A 220 6.46 1.90 33.19
N ILE A 221 6.48 3.15 32.74
CA ILE A 221 7.40 4.16 33.27
C ILE A 221 7.21 4.08 34.78
N PRO A 222 8.21 3.66 35.57
CA PRO A 222 8.06 3.61 37.01
C PRO A 222 7.67 5.03 37.44
N ALA A 223 6.53 5.13 38.13
CA ALA A 223 6.04 6.40 38.64
C ALA A 223 7.17 7.05 39.42
N ALA A 224 7.54 8.27 39.03
CA ALA A 224 8.50 9.06 39.75
C ALA A 224 8.00 9.19 41.20
N GLU A 225 8.76 8.60 42.12
CA GLU A 225 8.58 8.72 43.55
C GLU A 225 8.80 10.20 43.89
N ASN A 226 7.70 10.92 44.12
CA ASN A 226 7.71 12.30 44.59
C ASN A 226 8.18 12.29 46.05
N ASP A 227 9.49 12.23 46.26
CA ASP A 227 10.09 12.64 47.52
C ASP A 227 9.90 14.15 47.67
N THR A 228 8.91 14.52 48.47
CA THR A 228 8.72 15.89 48.96
C THR A 228 9.44 16.00 50.31
N PRO A 229 10.22 17.07 50.56
CA PRO A 229 11.00 17.25 51.79
C PRO A 229 10.16 17.46 53.05
#